data_AF-A0A3B0X7F9-F1
#
_entry.id   AF-A0A3B0X7F9-F1
#
_cell.length_a   1.000
_cell.length_b   1.000
_cell.length_c   1.000
_cell.angle_alpha   90.00
_cell.angle_beta   90.00
_cell.angle_gamma   90.00
#
_symmetry.space_group_name_H-M   'P 1'
#
loop_
_entity.id
_entity.type
_entity.pdbx_description
1 polymer ?
#
loop_
_entity_poly.entity_id
_entity_poly.type
_entity_poly.pdbx_seq_one_letter_code
_entity_poly.pdbx_strand_id
1 'polypeptide(L)'
;MDTLNKLQELQQEILNFGDVVSHTENPADIDFRNACSLFSQYLSSELSAINAQIRLKDIRPEMQQTTTQLCELSELITPDASESSANYSWPEKLLNFCSQLHTLKSIAA
;
A
#
# COMPACT_ATOMS: atom_id res chain seq x y z
N MET A 1 15.09 -0.68 15.81
CA MET A 1 14.29 -1.72 15.14
C MET A 1 15.08 -2.23 13.95
N ASP A 2 15.03 -3.53 13.70
CA ASP A 2 15.59 -4.13 12.48
C ASP A 2 14.72 -3.71 11.28
N THR A 3 15.34 -3.27 10.18
CA THR A 3 14.64 -2.84 8.97
C THR A 3 13.75 -3.95 8.40
N LEU A 4 14.14 -5.22 8.57
CA LEU A 4 13.35 -6.38 8.16
C LEU A 4 12.07 -6.51 8.98
N ASN A 5 12.16 -6.35 10.31
CA ASN A 5 10.99 -6.44 11.18
C ASN A 5 9.98 -5.35 10.85
N LYS A 6 10.45 -4.11 10.62
CA LYS A 6 9.56 -3.00 10.26
C LYS A 6 8.88 -3.22 8.92
N LEU A 7 9.58 -3.80 7.96
CA LEU A 7 9.03 -4.14 6.65
C LEU A 7 7.98 -5.26 6.74
N GLN A 8 8.18 -6.26 7.60
CA GLN A 8 7.17 -7.29 7.90
C GLN A 8 5.93 -6.70 8.60
N GLU A 9 6.12 -5.76 9.54
CA GLU A 9 5.02 -5.04 10.18
C GLU A 9 4.18 -4.27 9.15
N LEU A 10 4.81 -3.49 8.28
CA LEU A 10 4.12 -2.76 7.20
C LEU A 10 3.41 -3.70 6.22
N GLN A 11 4.03 -4.84 5.91
CA GLN A 11 3.40 -5.87 5.09
C GLN A 11 2.09 -6.34 5.74
N GLN A 12 2.12 -6.68 7.03
CA GLN A 12 0.93 -7.12 7.76
C GLN A 12 -0.13 -6.02 7.86
N GLU A 13 0.27 -4.77 8.08
CA GLU A 13 -0.65 -3.62 8.12
C GLU A 13 -1.35 -3.41 6.76
N ILE A 14 -0.62 -3.52 5.65
CA ILE A 14 -1.21 -3.47 4.30
C ILE A 14 -2.19 -4.63 4.08
N LEU A 15 -1.85 -5.85 4.53
CA LEU A 15 -2.75 -6.99 4.45
C LEU A 15 -4.05 -6.77 5.24
N ASN A 16 -3.93 -6.28 6.47
CA ASN A 16 -5.09 -5.97 7.33
C ASN A 16 -5.95 -4.87 6.73
N PHE A 17 -5.34 -3.80 6.20
CA PHE A 17 -6.08 -2.73 5.54
C PHE A 17 -6.71 -3.20 4.23
N GLY A 18 -6.07 -4.15 3.53
CA GLY A 18 -6.64 -4.75 2.33
C GLY A 18 -7.92 -5.53 2.58
N ASP A 19 -8.08 -6.10 3.77
CA ASP A 19 -9.37 -6.66 4.17
C ASP A 19 -10.43 -5.55 4.27
N VAL A 20 -10.12 -4.37 4.82
CA VAL A 20 -11.06 -3.23 4.83
C VAL A 20 -11.43 -2.78 3.41
N VAL A 21 -10.44 -2.67 2.51
CA VAL A 21 -10.66 -2.28 1.11
C VAL A 21 -11.53 -3.30 0.38
N SER A 22 -11.31 -4.59 0.58
CA SER A 22 -12.08 -5.64 -0.11
C SER A 22 -13.54 -5.76 0.31
N HIS A 23 -13.88 -5.28 1.52
CA HIS A 23 -15.25 -5.31 2.05
C HIS A 23 -15.99 -3.97 1.87
N THR A 24 -15.38 -2.96 1.24
CA THR A 24 -16.06 -1.67 1.03
C THR A 24 -17.17 -1.80 0.00
N GLU A 25 -18.40 -1.48 0.40
CA GLU A 25 -19.56 -1.45 -0.51
C GLU A 25 -19.65 -0.13 -1.28
N ASN A 26 -19.07 0.95 -0.73
CA ASN A 26 -19.09 2.28 -1.30
C ASN A 26 -17.69 2.90 -1.29
N PRO A 27 -16.88 2.69 -2.33
CA PRO A 27 -15.57 3.33 -2.41
C PRO A 27 -15.69 4.85 -2.46
N ALA A 28 -16.80 5.44 -2.92
CA ALA A 28 -16.97 6.89 -2.96
C ALA A 28 -17.25 7.52 -1.58
N ASP A 29 -17.44 6.71 -0.54
CA ASP A 29 -17.63 7.19 0.83
C ASP A 29 -16.47 8.07 1.30
N ILE A 30 -16.80 9.20 1.93
CA ILE A 30 -15.79 10.21 2.30
C ILE A 30 -14.86 9.71 3.40
N ASP A 31 -15.38 8.95 4.37
CA ASP A 31 -14.58 8.42 5.48
C ASP A 31 -13.66 7.31 4.99
N PHE A 32 -14.15 6.45 4.09
CA PHE A 32 -13.33 5.46 3.41
C PHE A 32 -12.22 6.11 2.58
N ARG A 33 -12.55 7.14 1.78
CA ARG A 33 -11.55 7.93 1.02
C ARG A 33 -10.49 8.54 1.92
N ASN A 34 -10.92 9.15 3.03
CA ASN A 34 -10.01 9.75 4.00
C ASN A 34 -9.11 8.69 4.64
N ALA A 35 -9.66 7.52 5.01
CA ALA A 35 -8.89 6.42 5.56
C ALA A 35 -7.83 5.92 4.56
N CYS A 36 -8.21 5.72 3.29
CA CYS A 36 -7.28 5.33 2.23
C CYS A 36 -6.17 6.38 2.02
N SER A 37 -6.51 7.68 2.05
CA SER A 37 -5.53 8.75 1.92
C SER A 37 -4.56 8.82 3.09
N LEU A 38 -5.07 8.72 4.33
CA LEU A 38 -4.23 8.75 5.54
C LEU A 38 -3.31 7.53 5.58
N PHE A 39 -3.83 6.35 5.25
CA PHE A 39 -3.05 5.12 5.22
C PHE A 39 -1.97 5.16 4.12
N SER A 40 -2.28 5.66 2.93
CA SER A 40 -1.28 5.77 1.87
C SER A 40 -0.17 6.77 2.19
N GLN A 41 -0.50 7.90 2.84
CA GLN A 41 0.50 8.86 3.32
C GLN A 41 1.41 8.25 4.39
N TYR A 42 0.83 7.50 5.34
CA TYR A 42 1.59 6.79 6.35
C TYR A 42 2.55 5.77 5.72
N LEU A 43 2.07 4.91 4.81
CA LEU A 43 2.89 3.92 4.13
C LEU A 43 4.01 4.58 3.32
N SER A 44 3.71 5.64 2.58
CA SER A 44 4.71 6.39 1.80
C SER A 44 5.83 6.92 2.69
N SER A 45 5.48 7.47 3.87
CA SER A 45 6.46 7.98 4.83
C SER A 45 7.37 6.87 5.37
N GLU A 46 6.79 5.77 5.83
CA GLU A 46 7.52 4.64 6.42
C GLU A 46 8.39 3.92 5.37
N LEU A 47 7.86 3.66 4.18
CA LEU A 47 8.58 3.01 3.09
C LEU A 47 9.70 3.88 2.54
N SER A 48 9.53 5.20 2.49
CA SER A 48 10.59 6.14 2.13
C SER A 48 11.75 6.08 3.13
N ALA A 49 11.44 6.03 4.44
CA ALA A 49 12.45 5.87 5.49
C ALA A 49 13.20 4.54 5.38
N ILE A 50 12.50 3.44 5.08
CA ILE A 50 13.10 2.12 4.84
C ILE A 50 13.99 2.15 3.61
N ASN A 51 13.52 2.70 2.49
CA ASN A 51 14.27 2.74 1.22
C ASN A 51 15.56 3.55 1.38
N ALA A 52 15.53 4.65 2.13
CA ALA A 52 16.72 5.41 2.49
C ALA A 52 17.73 4.56 3.29
N GLN A 53 17.27 3.73 4.23
CA GLN A 53 18.13 2.84 5.00
C GLN A 53 18.70 1.68 4.16
N ILE A 54 17.91 1.11 3.24
CA ILE A 54 18.32 0.05 2.31
C ILE A 54 19.48 0.52 1.43
N ARG A 55 19.35 1.71 0.83
CA ARG A 55 20.40 2.30 -0.03
C ARG A 55 21.71 2.56 0.69
N LEU A 56 21.68 2.82 2.00
CA LEU A 56 22.85 3.13 2.79
C LEU A 56 23.60 1.89 3.32
N LYS A 57 22.98 0.71 3.32
CA LYS A 57 23.47 -0.46 4.07
C LYS A 57 23.74 -1.72 3.25
N ASP A 58 23.80 -1.63 1.92
CA ASP A 58 24.04 -2.79 1.03
C ASP A 58 23.11 -3.97 1.37
N ILE A 59 21.82 -3.66 1.51
CA ILE A 59 20.80 -4.60 1.99
C ILE A 59 20.36 -5.53 0.85
N ARG A 60 20.06 -6.78 1.22
CA ARG A 60 19.74 -7.90 0.32
C ARG A 60 18.65 -7.55 -0.71
N PRO A 61 18.77 -7.98 -1.98
CA PRO A 61 17.84 -7.67 -3.06
C PRO A 61 16.36 -7.92 -2.74
N GLU A 62 16.07 -8.92 -1.91
CA GLU A 62 14.72 -9.30 -1.51
C GLU A 62 14.02 -8.18 -0.73
N MET A 63 14.73 -7.50 0.18
CA MET A 63 14.15 -6.39 0.95
C MET A 63 13.85 -5.18 0.07
N GLN A 64 14.70 -4.93 -0.94
CA GLN A 64 14.46 -3.88 -1.92
C GLN A 64 13.25 -4.21 -2.79
N GLN A 65 13.13 -5.46 -3.23
CA GLN A 65 11.96 -5.93 -3.98
C GLN A 65 10.67 -5.77 -3.18
N THR A 66 10.64 -6.23 -1.93
CA THR A 66 9.45 -6.09 -1.09
C THR A 66 9.11 -4.63 -0.82
N THR A 67 10.11 -3.77 -0.54
CA THR A 67 9.86 -2.34 -0.32
C THR A 67 9.21 -1.70 -1.56
N THR A 68 9.71 -2.02 -2.76
CA THR A 68 9.13 -1.53 -4.02
C THR A 68 7.69 -2.01 -4.20
N GLN A 69 7.41 -3.29 -3.95
CA GLN A 69 6.04 -3.82 -4.03
C GLN A 69 5.09 -3.13 -3.06
N LEU A 70 5.52 -2.87 -1.82
CA LEU A 70 4.69 -2.15 -0.84
C LEU A 70 4.47 -0.69 -1.26
N CYS A 71 5.45 -0.04 -1.90
CA CYS A 71 5.26 1.30 -2.47
C CYS A 71 4.18 1.30 -3.56
N GLU A 72 4.26 0.37 -4.51
CA GLU A 72 3.26 0.23 -5.58
C GLU A 72 1.86 0.01 -5.02
N LEU A 73 1.71 -0.86 -4.01
CA LEU A 73 0.44 -1.08 -3.31
C LEU A 73 -0.08 0.20 -2.63
N SER A 74 0.80 0.99 -2.01
CA SER A 74 0.43 2.26 -1.37
C SER A 74 -0.08 3.31 -2.37
N GLU A 75 0.45 3.32 -3.59
CA GLU A 75 0.01 4.23 -4.64
C GLU A 75 -1.38 3.85 -5.15
N LEU A 76 -1.69 2.56 -5.26
CA LEU A 76 -2.99 2.08 -5.74
C LEU A 76 -4.15 2.43 -4.81
N ILE A 77 -3.92 2.49 -3.50
CA ILE A 77 -4.96 2.90 -2.54
C ILE A 77 -5.12 4.42 -2.43
N THR A 78 -4.20 5.21 -2.99
CA THR A 78 -4.26 6.68 -2.88
C THR A 78 -5.44 7.22 -3.70
N PRO A 79 -6.39 7.95 -3.07
CA PRO A 79 -7.49 8.56 -3.80
C PRO A 79 -7.00 9.60 -4.81
N ASP A 80 -7.67 9.67 -5.95
CA ASP A 80 -7.39 10.73 -6.94
C ASP A 80 -7.65 12.12 -6.32
N ALA A 81 -6.63 13.00 -6.37
CA ALA A 81 -6.61 14.31 -5.71
C ALA A 81 -7.52 15.36 -6.39
N SER A 82 -7.89 15.09 -7.63
CA SER A 82 -8.79 15.85 -8.48
C SER A 82 -9.63 14.79 -9.22
N GLU A 83 -10.95 14.85 -9.34
CA GLU A 83 -11.64 15.76 -10.25
C GLU A 83 -13.12 15.37 -10.35
N SER A 84 -13.98 16.39 -10.51
CA SER A 84 -14.86 16.56 -11.67
C SER A 84 -15.03 15.34 -12.61
N SER A 85 -15.86 14.38 -12.19
CA SER A 85 -16.83 13.58 -12.97
C SER A 85 -16.54 13.06 -14.40
N ALA A 86 -15.31 12.96 -14.91
CA ALA A 86 -15.07 12.42 -16.26
C ALA A 86 -14.20 11.14 -16.30
N ASN A 87 -13.27 10.92 -15.36
CA ASN A 87 -12.36 9.77 -15.37
C ASN A 87 -12.16 9.20 -13.95
N TYR A 88 -13.21 8.61 -13.37
CA TYR A 88 -13.15 8.03 -12.02
C TYR A 88 -12.43 6.67 -12.04
N SER A 89 -11.09 6.69 -12.02
CA SER A 89 -10.24 5.49 -12.12
C SER A 89 -9.94 4.81 -10.77
N TRP A 90 -10.21 5.50 -9.66
CA TRP A 90 -9.80 5.03 -8.35
C TRP A 90 -10.40 3.66 -7.91
N PRO A 91 -11.68 3.33 -8.20
CA PRO A 91 -12.17 1.96 -7.96
C PRO A 91 -11.38 0.89 -8.73
N GLU A 92 -10.93 1.17 -9.96
CA GLU A 92 -10.08 0.26 -10.72
C GLU A 92 -8.71 0.08 -10.05
N LYS A 93 -8.16 1.15 -9.48
CA LYS A 93 -6.93 1.07 -8.67
C LYS A 93 -7.13 0.21 -7.41
N LEU A 94 -8.27 0.32 -6.73
CA LEU A 94 -8.60 -0.52 -5.57
C LEU A 94 -8.77 -1.99 -5.95
N LEU A 95 -9.38 -2.28 -7.11
CA LEU A 95 -9.47 -3.64 -7.64
C LEU A 95 -8.08 -4.21 -7.94
N ASN A 96 -7.20 -3.41 -8.55
CA ASN A 96 -5.82 -3.80 -8.82
C ASN A 96 -5.05 -4.03 -7.51
N PHE A 97 -5.23 -3.17 -6.52
CA PHE A 97 -4.68 -3.34 -5.19
C PHE A 97 -5.10 -4.67 -4.57
N CYS A 98 -6.39 -5.01 -4.57
CA CYS A 98 -6.89 -6.29 -4.05
C CYS A 98 -6.30 -7.50 -4.79
N SER A 99 -6.16 -7.41 -6.12
CA SER A 99 -5.54 -8.48 -6.93
C SER A 99 -4.06 -8.70 -6.57
N GLN A 100 -3.29 -7.61 -6.44
CA GLN A 100 -1.88 -7.68 -6.05
C GLN A 100 -1.70 -8.11 -4.59
N LEU A 101 -2.59 -7.69 -3.70
CA LEU A 101 -2.62 -8.12 -2.30
C LEU A 101 -2.81 -9.63 -2.18
N HIS A 102 -3.66 -10.23 -3.02
CA HIS A 102 -3.85 -11.68 -3.07
C HIS A 102 -2.57 -12.42 -3.47
N THR A 103 -1.80 -11.86 -4.40
CA THR A 103 -0.50 -12.41 -4.81
C THR A 103 0.49 -12.36 -3.64
N LEU A 104 0.51 -11.25 -2.89
CA LEU A 104 1.34 -11.08 -1.71
C LEU A 104 0.98 -12.09 -0.59
N LYS A 105 -0.33 -12.30 -0.33
CA LYS A 105 -0.81 -13.32 0.63
C LYS A 105 -0.38 -14.73 0.24
N SER A 106 -0.37 -15.06 -1.07
CA SER A 106 0.02 -16.39 -1.56
C SER A 106 1.52 -16.68 -1.43
N ILE A 107 2.37 -15.66 -1.30
CA ILE A 107 3.83 -15.82 -1.17
C ILE A 107 4.24 -15.88 0.32
N ALA A 108 3.42 -15.32 1.21
CA ALA A 108 3.67 -15.30 2.66
C ALA A 108 3.08 -16.50 3.43
N ALA A 109 2.32 -17.39 2.76
CA ALA A 109 1.71 -18.60 3.31
C ALA A 109 2.56 -19.85 3.03
#